data_AF-A0A2N9ERB0-F1
#
_entry.id   AF-A0A2N9ERB0-F1
#
_cell.length_a   1.000
_cell.length_b   1.000
_cell.length_c   1.000
_cell.angle_alpha   90.00
_cell.angle_beta   90.00
_cell.angle_gamma   90.00
#
_symmetry.space_group_name_H-M   'P 1'
#
loop_
_entity.id
_entity.type
_entity.pdbx_description
1 polymer ?
#
loop_
_entity_poly.entity_id
_entity_poly.type
_entity_poly.pdbx_seq_one_letter_code
_entity_poly.pdbx_strand_id
1 'polypeptide(L)'
;MYCGSLPVLKCHINEVPCVEVNSLMKTFKMKPLLFPLAGSVTAVFNCQGPLDAPIFVGSGMVSRKISHSVSDFPASCASQALLKSKEAGAVAAFDRVPLSYLSANFTFNTDNCVADLYGIRASLVDGGEIRGAGNAWICPEVSKLLPK
;
A
#
# COMPACT_ATOMS: atom_id res chain seq x y z
N MET A 1 -35.83 -15.50 29.85
CA MET A 1 -36.58 -15.43 28.57
C MET A 1 -37.15 -14.01 28.52
N TYR A 2 -36.77 -13.10 27.63
CA TYR A 2 -36.43 -13.20 26.21
C TYR A 2 -35.12 -12.48 25.87
N CYS A 3 -34.45 -13.04 24.86
CA CYS A 3 -33.31 -12.48 24.13
C CYS A 3 -33.74 -11.20 23.38
N GLY A 4 -32.91 -10.16 23.40
CA GLY A 4 -33.16 -8.89 22.71
C GLY A 4 -31.86 -8.18 22.38
N SER A 5 -31.18 -8.70 21.35
CA SER A 5 -30.28 -8.01 20.41
C SER A 5 -29.51 -6.79 20.92
N LEU A 6 -28.22 -6.98 21.22
CA LEU A 6 -27.24 -5.89 21.31
C LEU A 6 -27.35 -5.02 20.04
N PRO A 7 -27.50 -3.69 20.14
CA PRO A 7 -27.44 -2.84 18.97
C PRO A 7 -26.03 -2.93 18.40
N VAL A 8 -25.90 -3.49 17.20
CA VAL A 8 -24.69 -3.33 16.39
C VAL A 8 -24.58 -1.83 16.13
N LEU A 9 -23.71 -1.16 16.88
CA LEU A 9 -23.37 0.25 16.70
C LEU A 9 -22.74 0.39 15.33
N LYS A 10 -23.56 0.67 14.32
CA LYS A 10 -23.13 0.98 12.96
C LYS A 10 -22.54 2.38 12.99
N CYS A 11 -21.25 2.46 13.34
CA CYS A 11 -20.52 3.72 13.34
C CYS A 11 -20.34 4.16 11.88
N HIS A 12 -21.11 5.14 11.43
CA HIS A 12 -20.80 5.88 10.21
C HIS A 12 -19.56 6.74 10.51
N ILE A 13 -18.40 6.27 10.06
CA ILE A 13 -17.19 7.08 10.04
C ILE A 13 -17.42 8.11 8.93
N ASN A 14 -17.76 9.35 9.32
CA ASN A 14 -17.79 10.50 8.41
C ASN A 14 -16.41 10.67 7.74
N GLU A 15 -16.39 11.33 6.58
CA GLU A 15 -15.16 11.59 5.83
C GLU A 15 -14.09 12.25 6.74
N VAL A 16 -13.02 11.52 7.01
CA VAL A 16 -11.89 12.01 7.82
C VAL A 16 -10.93 12.71 6.87
N PRO A 17 -10.54 13.98 7.13
CA PRO A 17 -9.56 14.69 6.31
C PRO A 17 -8.21 13.97 6.31
N CYS A 18 -7.38 14.20 5.29
CA CYS A 18 -6.11 13.51 5.08
C CYS A 18 -5.27 13.43 6.37
N VAL A 19 -5.03 12.22 6.86
CA VAL A 19 -4.19 11.93 8.02
C VAL A 19 -2.92 11.21 7.57
N GLU A 20 -1.80 11.50 8.23
CA GLU A 20 -0.57 10.74 8.02
C GLU A 20 -0.77 9.27 8.43
N VAL A 21 -0.27 8.34 7.62
CA VAL A 21 -0.60 6.91 7.73
C VAL A 21 -0.17 6.32 9.08
N ASN A 22 1.04 6.62 9.58
CA ASN A 22 1.48 6.10 10.87
C ASN A 22 0.67 6.66 12.04
N SER A 23 0.22 7.92 11.94
CA SER A 23 -0.66 8.55 12.91
C SER A 23 -2.04 7.89 12.92
N LEU A 24 -2.58 7.56 11.74
CA LEU A 24 -3.80 6.77 11.62
C LEU A 24 -3.64 5.35 12.22
N MET A 25 -2.53 4.68 11.93
CA MET A 25 -2.22 3.36 12.49
C MET A 25 -2.15 3.40 14.02
N LYS A 26 -1.51 4.42 14.59
CA LYS A 26 -1.46 4.63 16.05
C LYS A 26 -2.86 4.80 16.65
N THR A 27 -3.75 5.56 16.00
CA THR A 27 -5.15 5.73 16.44
C THR A 27 -5.88 4.39 16.52
N PHE A 28 -5.63 3.49 15.56
CA PHE A 28 -6.18 2.14 15.56
C PHE A 28 -5.40 1.12 16.41
N LYS A 29 -4.40 1.57 17.20
CA LYS A 29 -3.47 0.71 17.94
C LYS A 29 -2.77 -0.33 17.06
N MET A 30 -2.62 -0.04 15.78
CA MET A 30 -1.85 -0.83 14.83
C MET A 30 -0.37 -0.45 14.97
N LYS A 31 0.52 -1.42 14.75
CA LYS A 31 1.96 -1.16 14.69
C LYS A 31 2.24 -0.31 13.45
N PRO A 32 2.81 0.90 13.58
CA PRO A 32 3.13 1.75 12.43
C PRO A 32 4.18 1.09 11.53
N LEU A 33 4.22 1.51 10.26
CA LEU A 33 5.20 1.00 9.31
C LEU A 33 6.61 1.45 9.72
N LEU A 34 7.58 0.53 9.66
CA LEU A 34 8.98 0.87 9.92
C LEU A 34 9.67 1.55 8.74
N PHE A 35 9.05 1.59 7.56
CA PHE A 35 9.65 2.09 6.32
C PHE A 35 8.93 3.33 5.77
N PRO A 36 9.66 4.24 5.09
CA PRO A 36 9.07 5.45 4.50
C PRO A 36 8.03 5.13 3.41
N LEU A 37 6.90 5.82 3.47
CA LEU A 37 5.83 5.79 2.47
C LEU A 37 5.52 7.22 2.03
N ALA A 38 5.44 7.44 0.72
CA ALA A 38 4.96 8.67 0.11
C ALA A 38 3.73 8.39 -0.76
N GLY A 39 2.70 9.22 -0.66
CA GLY A 39 1.47 9.09 -1.44
C GLY A 39 0.23 9.53 -0.65
N SER A 40 -0.94 9.49 -1.28
CA SER A 40 -2.23 9.77 -0.63
C SER A 40 -3.21 8.65 -0.94
N VAL A 41 -3.80 8.09 0.10
CA VAL A 41 -4.79 7.01 0.02
C VAL A 41 -6.15 7.58 0.43
N THR A 42 -7.16 7.39 -0.40
CA THR A 42 -8.56 7.52 0.01
C THR A 42 -9.06 6.14 0.40
N ALA A 43 -9.64 6.00 1.59
CA ALA A 43 -10.13 4.71 2.05
C ALA A 43 -11.50 4.82 2.72
N VAL A 44 -12.28 3.76 2.60
CA VAL A 44 -13.58 3.59 3.25
C VAL A 44 -13.48 2.39 4.17
N PHE A 45 -13.84 2.57 5.44
CA PHE A 45 -13.83 1.50 6.44
C PHE A 45 -15.21 1.35 7.08
N ASN A 46 -15.61 0.10 7.27
CA ASN A 46 -16.76 -0.29 8.09
C ASN A 46 -16.22 -0.91 9.38
N CYS A 47 -16.71 -0.41 10.51
CA CYS A 47 -16.43 -1.02 11.81
C CYS A 47 -17.55 -2.02 12.15
N GLN A 48 -17.17 -3.24 12.51
CA GLN A 48 -18.07 -4.32 12.91
C GLN A 48 -17.49 -5.10 14.09
N GLY A 49 -18.29 -5.91 14.78
CA GLY A 49 -17.84 -6.68 15.95
C GLY A 49 -18.11 -5.98 17.29
N PRO A 50 -17.65 -6.57 18.41
CA PRO A 50 -17.93 -6.06 19.75
C PRO A 50 -17.08 -4.82 20.07
N LEU A 51 -17.56 -3.98 20.98
CA LEU A 51 -16.95 -2.66 21.28
C LEU A 51 -15.53 -2.75 21.86
N ASP A 52 -15.20 -3.85 22.53
CA ASP A 52 -13.89 -4.15 23.09
C ASP A 52 -12.90 -4.73 22.07
N ALA A 53 -13.41 -5.28 20.96
CA ALA A 53 -12.60 -5.85 19.88
C ALA A 53 -13.20 -5.54 18.48
N PRO A 54 -13.22 -4.26 18.07
CA PRO A 54 -13.76 -3.86 16.77
C PRO A 54 -12.91 -4.41 15.61
N ILE A 55 -13.59 -4.85 14.55
CA ILE A 55 -13.03 -5.30 13.28
C ILE A 55 -13.32 -4.24 12.24
N PHE A 56 -12.27 -3.68 11.62
CA PHE A 56 -12.41 -2.73 10.53
C PHE A 56 -12.24 -3.45 9.18
N VAL A 57 -13.27 -3.38 8.33
CA VAL A 57 -13.27 -3.93 6.97
C VAL A 57 -13.44 -2.78 5.99
N GLY A 58 -12.48 -2.61 5.09
CA GLY A 58 -12.48 -1.46 4.20
C GLY A 58 -11.74 -1.68 2.88
N SER A 59 -11.88 -0.70 1.99
CA SER A 59 -11.12 -0.61 0.75
C SER A 59 -10.37 0.72 0.71
N GLY A 60 -9.16 0.70 0.16
CA GLY A 60 -8.33 1.89 -0.03
C GLY A 60 -7.92 2.00 -1.50
N MET A 61 -7.90 3.22 -2.02
CA MET A 61 -7.46 3.54 -3.37
C MET A 61 -6.50 4.73 -3.33
N VAL A 62 -5.42 4.62 -4.09
CA VAL A 62 -4.50 5.73 -4.34
C VAL A 62 -4.98 6.44 -5.60
N SER A 63 -5.17 7.75 -5.55
CA SER A 63 -5.63 8.55 -6.70
C SER A 63 -4.63 9.64 -7.06
N ARG A 64 -4.56 9.99 -8.35
CA ARG A 64 -3.77 11.13 -8.86
C ARG A 64 -4.28 12.48 -8.34
N LYS A 65 -5.57 12.58 -8.00
CA LYS A 65 -6.16 13.80 -7.44
C LYS A 65 -5.79 13.90 -5.96
N ILE A 66 -4.58 14.38 -5.69
CA ILE A 66 -4.20 14.83 -4.36
C ILE A 66 -4.85 16.21 -4.17
N SER A 67 -6.08 16.25 -3.66
CA SER A 67 -6.83 17.49 -3.40
C SER A 67 -6.19 18.36 -2.32
N HIS A 68 -5.29 17.79 -1.53
CA HIS A 68 -4.60 18.45 -0.43
C HIS A 68 -3.09 18.34 -0.63
N SER A 69 -2.43 19.44 -0.93
CA SER A 69 -0.97 19.51 -1.02
C SER A 69 -0.36 19.09 0.31
N VAL A 70 0.07 17.84 0.42
CA VAL A 70 0.82 17.39 1.60
C VAL A 70 2.28 17.81 1.42
N SER A 71 2.47 19.11 1.55
CA SER A 71 3.74 19.84 1.43
C SER A 71 4.71 19.53 2.59
N ASP A 72 4.21 18.95 3.69
CA ASP A 72 4.95 18.92 4.97
C ASP A 72 5.56 17.55 5.30
N PHE A 73 5.74 16.68 4.30
CA PHE A 73 6.46 15.43 4.54
C PHE A 73 7.97 15.63 4.49
N PRO A 74 8.73 15.10 5.47
CA PRO A 74 10.18 15.15 5.42
C PRO A 74 10.71 14.47 4.14
N ALA A 75 11.76 15.05 3.58
CA ALA A 75 12.41 14.50 2.40
C ALA A 75 12.91 13.07 2.69
N SER A 76 12.44 12.11 1.91
CA SER A 76 12.85 10.70 1.92
C SER A 76 13.11 10.25 0.48
N CYS A 77 13.77 9.11 0.26
CA CYS A 77 13.95 8.64 -1.12
C CYS A 77 12.60 8.25 -1.74
N ALA A 78 11.62 7.79 -0.94
CA ALA A 78 10.25 7.57 -1.40
C ALA A 78 9.60 8.87 -1.89
N SER A 79 9.66 9.96 -1.12
CA SER A 79 9.05 11.23 -1.54
C SER A 79 9.77 11.85 -2.74
N GLN A 80 11.09 11.72 -2.84
CA GLN A 80 11.84 12.13 -4.03
C GLN A 80 11.49 11.31 -5.28
N ALA A 81 11.36 9.98 -5.15
CA ALA A 81 10.96 9.12 -6.26
C ALA A 81 9.56 9.48 -6.76
N LEU A 82 8.62 9.71 -5.84
CA LEU A 82 7.27 10.13 -6.18
C LEU A 82 7.26 11.49 -6.92
N LEU A 83 8.06 12.46 -6.48
CA LEU A 83 8.17 13.76 -7.14
C LEU A 83 8.78 13.66 -8.55
N LYS A 84 9.86 12.88 -8.71
CA LYS A 84 10.54 12.70 -10.00
C LYS A 84 9.67 11.99 -11.03
N SER A 85 8.84 11.05 -10.60
CA SER A 85 8.00 10.24 -11.49
C SER A 85 6.54 10.70 -11.54
N LYS A 86 6.24 11.89 -11.01
CA LYS A 86 4.89 12.44 -10.98
C LYS A 86 4.28 12.57 -12.38
N GLU A 87 5.07 13.06 -13.35
CA GLU A 87 4.63 13.22 -14.75
C GLU A 87 4.41 11.88 -15.47
N ALA A 88 5.12 10.83 -15.05
CA ALA A 88 4.90 9.47 -15.51
C ALA A 88 3.67 8.80 -14.85
N GLY A 89 2.95 9.51 -13.97
CA GLY A 89 1.72 9.04 -13.34
C GLY A 89 1.92 8.29 -12.03
N ALA A 90 3.08 8.41 -11.37
CA ALA A 90 3.30 7.83 -10.05
C ALA A 90 2.33 8.43 -9.02
N VAL A 91 1.73 7.56 -8.20
CA VAL A 91 0.74 7.95 -7.17
C VAL A 91 1.18 7.61 -5.75
N ALA A 92 2.12 6.67 -5.60
CA ALA A 92 2.74 6.32 -4.33
C ALA A 92 4.16 5.77 -4.56
N ALA A 93 4.98 5.81 -3.52
CA ALA A 93 6.30 5.20 -3.48
C ALA A 93 6.58 4.64 -2.08
N PHE A 94 7.15 3.45 -2.04
CA PHE A 94 7.72 2.85 -0.83
C PHE A 94 9.25 2.82 -0.99
N ASP A 95 9.99 3.08 0.09
CA ASP A 95 11.45 3.00 0.08
C ASP A 95 11.96 2.07 1.17
N ARG A 96 13.05 1.36 0.88
CA ARG A 96 13.78 0.49 1.83
C ARG A 96 12.88 -0.47 2.62
N VAL A 97 11.91 -1.13 1.98
CA VAL A 97 11.04 -2.12 2.64
C VAL A 97 11.83 -3.40 2.92
N PRO A 98 12.15 -3.73 4.20
CA PRO A 98 12.93 -4.92 4.51
C PRO A 98 12.04 -6.17 4.48
N LEU A 99 12.40 -7.14 3.64
CA LEU A 99 11.68 -8.40 3.50
C LEU A 99 12.47 -9.54 4.16
N SER A 100 11.80 -10.33 4.99
CA SER A 100 12.35 -11.56 5.57
C SER A 100 12.21 -12.77 4.65
N TYR A 101 11.26 -12.70 3.71
CA TYR A 101 11.02 -13.72 2.70
C TYR A 101 10.40 -13.06 1.46
N LEU A 102 10.81 -13.50 0.27
CA LEU A 102 10.22 -13.08 -1.00
C LEU A 102 10.25 -14.26 -1.98
N SER A 103 9.12 -14.57 -2.60
CA SER A 103 9.01 -15.55 -3.66
C SER A 103 8.02 -15.12 -4.72
N ALA A 104 8.31 -15.41 -5.99
CA ALA A 104 7.40 -15.20 -7.09
C ALA A 104 7.46 -16.38 -8.07
N ASN A 105 6.29 -16.84 -8.52
CA ASN A 105 6.18 -17.80 -9.62
C ASN A 105 5.79 -17.03 -10.88
N PHE A 106 6.56 -17.15 -11.95
CA PHE A 106 6.31 -16.40 -13.18
C PHE A 106 6.65 -17.15 -14.47
N THR A 107 6.04 -16.73 -15.56
CA THR A 107 6.45 -17.02 -16.94
C THR A 107 6.87 -15.71 -17.60
N PHE A 108 8.00 -15.68 -18.28
CA PHE A 108 8.46 -14.50 -19.02
C PHE A 108 8.49 -14.78 -20.52
N ASN A 109 7.81 -13.93 -21.29
CA ASN A 109 7.83 -13.96 -22.74
C ASN A 109 8.82 -12.92 -23.27
N THR A 110 9.86 -13.39 -23.94
CA THR A 110 10.93 -12.56 -24.49
C THR A 110 10.49 -11.71 -25.69
N ASP A 111 9.46 -12.13 -26.43
CA ASP A 111 9.02 -11.46 -27.65
C ASP A 111 8.28 -10.14 -27.34
N ASN A 112 7.50 -10.13 -26.26
CA ASN A 112 6.73 -8.96 -25.84
C ASN A 112 7.20 -8.36 -24.50
N CYS A 113 8.23 -8.94 -23.88
CA CYS A 113 8.82 -8.48 -22.63
C CYS A 113 7.82 -8.42 -21.46
N VAL A 114 6.83 -9.32 -21.46
CA VAL A 114 5.83 -9.44 -20.40
C VAL A 114 6.13 -10.65 -19.52
N ALA A 115 6.08 -10.44 -18.21
CA ALA A 115 6.09 -11.49 -17.20
C ALA A 115 4.68 -11.68 -16.61
N ASP A 116 4.13 -12.88 -16.74
CA ASP A 116 2.94 -13.34 -16.03
C ASP A 116 3.35 -13.84 -14.65
N LEU A 117 2.85 -13.23 -13.59
CA LEU A 117 3.12 -13.54 -12.18
C LEU A 117 1.91 -14.28 -11.60
N TYR A 118 2.04 -15.59 -11.38
CA TYR A 118 0.96 -16.44 -10.84
C TYR A 118 0.80 -16.33 -9.33
N GLY A 119 1.86 -15.92 -8.64
CA GLY A 119 1.85 -15.75 -7.21
C GLY A 119 3.10 -15.05 -6.74
N ILE A 120 2.93 -13.92 -6.07
CA ILE A 120 3.95 -13.17 -5.33
C ILE A 120 3.61 -13.35 -3.86
N ARG A 121 4.59 -13.73 -3.05
CA ARG A 121 4.49 -13.73 -1.59
C ARG A 121 5.71 -13.06 -1.00
N ALA A 122 5.50 -12.07 -0.16
CA ALA A 122 6.55 -11.40 0.59
C ALA A 122 6.18 -11.34 2.07
N SER A 123 7.15 -11.52 2.95
CA SER A 123 7.00 -11.32 4.39
C SER A 123 7.85 -10.15 4.83
N LEU A 124 7.28 -9.24 5.62
CA LEU A 124 8.00 -8.09 6.16
C LEU A 124 8.77 -8.49 7.42
N VAL A 125 9.90 -7.83 7.70
CA VAL A 125 10.70 -8.10 8.92
C VAL A 125 9.93 -7.75 10.20
N ASP A 126 9.00 -6.80 10.13
CA ASP A 126 8.20 -6.32 11.27
C ASP A 126 6.88 -7.06 11.49
N GLY A 127 6.61 -8.09 10.69
CA GLY A 127 5.37 -8.86 10.66
C GLY A 127 4.45 -8.41 9.53
N GLY A 128 3.63 -9.33 9.01
CA GLY A 128 2.74 -9.10 7.88
C GLY A 128 3.18 -9.81 6.60
N GLU A 129 2.20 -10.11 5.75
CA GLU A 129 2.41 -10.78 4.47
C GLU A 129 1.77 -9.99 3.33
N ILE A 130 2.52 -9.83 2.24
CA ILE A 130 2.02 -9.32 0.97
C ILE A 130 1.80 -10.53 0.06
N ARG A 131 0.62 -10.63 -0.54
CA ARG A 131 0.29 -11.64 -1.55
C ARG A 131 -0.31 -10.98 -2.77
N GLY A 132 0.05 -11.44 -3.98
CA GLY A 132 -0.46 -10.88 -5.22
C GLY A 132 -0.24 -11.78 -6.43
N ALA A 133 -0.80 -11.38 -7.57
CA ALA A 133 -0.61 -11.98 -8.89
C ALA A 133 -0.90 -10.90 -9.95
N GLY A 134 -0.44 -11.08 -11.18
CA GLY A 134 -0.70 -10.13 -12.27
C GLY A 134 0.34 -10.18 -13.39
N ASN A 135 0.49 -9.07 -14.10
CA ASN A 135 1.41 -8.94 -15.23
C ASN A 135 2.38 -7.78 -14.98
N ALA A 136 3.64 -7.98 -15.33
CA ALA A 136 4.65 -6.93 -15.31
C ALA A 136 5.36 -6.84 -16.65
N TRP A 137 5.56 -5.62 -17.13
CA TRP A 137 6.50 -5.38 -18.23
C TRP A 137 7.91 -5.32 -17.66
N ILE A 138 8.80 -6.14 -18.17
CA ILE A 138 10.21 -6.13 -17.82
C ILE A 138 10.94 -5.48 -18.99
N CYS A 139 11.46 -4.27 -18.80
CA CYS A 139 12.34 -3.68 -19.81
C CYS A 139 13.56 -4.59 -19.97
N PRO A 140 13.80 -5.18 -21.16
CA PRO A 140 15.01 -5.94 -21.38
C PRO A 140 16.20 -5.00 -21.26
N GLU A 141 17.26 -5.42 -20.57
CA GLU A 141 18.52 -4.68 -20.61
C GLU A 141 19.04 -4.74 -22.05
N VAL A 142 18.87 -3.65 -22.81
CA VAL A 142 19.68 -3.45 -24.00
C VAL A 142 21.10 -3.24 -23.50
N SER A 143 21.89 -4.30 -23.60
CA SER A 143 23.34 -4.36 -23.47
C SER A 143 24.03 -3.00 -23.63
N LYS A 144 24.44 -2.39 -22.50
CA LYS A 144 25.59 -1.47 -22.46
C LYS A 144 26.90 -2.26 -22.59
N LEU A 145 26.97 -3.15 -23.58
CA LEU A 145 28.22 -3.77 -24.04
C LEU A 145 28.58 -3.11 -25.38
N LEU A 146 29.00 -1.85 -25.31
CA LEU A 146 29.94 -1.31 -26.29
C LEU A 146 31.25 -1.07 -25.53
N PRO A 147 32.39 -1.64 -25.99
CA PRO A 147 33.69 -1.32 -25.41
C PRO A 147 34.01 0.16 -25.67
N LYS A 148 34.78 0.75 -24.75
CA LYS A 148 35.33 2.10 -24.83
C LYS A 148 36.14 2.31 -26.11
#